data_AF-A0A1G2Y6R8-F1
#
_entry.id   AF-A0A1G2Y6R8-F1
#
_cell.length_a   1.000
_cell.length_b   1.000
_cell.length_c   1.000
_cell.angle_alpha   90.00
_cell.angle_beta   90.00
_cell.angle_gamma   90.00
#
_symmetry.space_group_name_H-M   'P 1'
#
loop_
_entity.id
_entity.type
_entity.pdbx_description
1 polymer ?
#
loop_
_entity_poly.entity_id
_entity_poly.type
_entity_poly.pdbx_seq_one_letter_code
_entity_poly.pdbx_strand_id
1 'polypeptide(L)'
;MDKSKRRMIEGWIDKVGNQLQSAKDHLKSYCRYSESIEASQECVELSVKSILSLLDIEYPLSHGWNREQFSIIAEQIQKRQLLEKITSQNLYHSSHLPRLLLLANFWAYFYLPAKYGFEAGYLASAQDLFTKQEAELALHHAEECYRAASELRYLSEDKLSTISCN
;
A
#
# COMPACT_ATOMS: atom_id res chain seq x y z
N MET A 1 -11.15 13.40 -13.09
CA MET A 1 -9.76 12.87 -13.18
C MET A 1 -9.43 12.64 -14.65
N ASP A 2 -8.19 12.91 -15.08
CA ASP A 2 -7.74 12.59 -16.44
C ASP A 2 -7.83 11.08 -16.74
N LYS A 3 -8.29 10.71 -17.94
CA LYS A 3 -8.51 9.29 -18.32
C LYS A 3 -7.20 8.50 -18.38
N SER A 4 -6.10 9.13 -18.77
CA SER A 4 -4.79 8.48 -18.82
C SER A 4 -4.26 8.25 -17.40
N LYS A 5 -4.44 9.23 -16.51
CA LYS A 5 -4.14 9.07 -15.07
C LYS A 5 -4.96 7.92 -14.47
N ARG A 6 -6.26 7.84 -14.74
CA ARG A 6 -7.11 6.73 -14.26
C ARG A 6 -6.60 5.37 -14.72
N ARG A 7 -6.34 5.22 -16.03
CA ARG A 7 -5.85 3.96 -16.61
C ARG A 7 -4.50 3.54 -16.01
N MET A 8 -3.61 4.50 -15.77
CA MET A 8 -2.31 4.23 -15.13
C MET A 8 -2.52 3.67 -13.71
N ILE A 9 -3.40 4.28 -12.91
CA ILE A 9 -3.69 3.81 -11.55
C ILE A 9 -4.38 2.44 -11.57
N GLU A 10 -5.30 2.19 -12.49
CA GLU A 10 -5.92 0.88 -12.66
C GLU A 10 -4.88 -0.21 -12.99
N GLY A 11 -3.90 0.11 -13.84
CA GLY A 11 -2.77 -0.79 -14.11
C GLY A 11 -1.87 -1.04 -12.89
N TRP A 12 -1.73 -0.07 -12.00
CA TRP A 12 -1.08 -0.28 -10.70
C TRP A 12 -1.88 -1.26 -9.84
N ILE A 13 -3.20 -1.11 -9.77
CA ILE A 13 -4.06 -2.02 -8.99
C ILE A 13 -4.06 -3.44 -9.57
N ASP A 14 -3.98 -3.59 -10.90
CA ASP A 14 -3.80 -4.91 -11.52
C ASP A 14 -2.47 -5.55 -11.08
N LYS A 15 -1.39 -4.75 -11.05
CA LYS A 15 -0.09 -5.20 -10.53
C LYS A 15 -0.15 -5.57 -9.05
N VAL A 16 -0.87 -4.80 -8.22
CA VAL A 16 -1.12 -5.13 -6.81
C VAL A 16 -1.77 -6.52 -6.68
N GLY A 17 -2.80 -6.81 -7.49
CA GLY A 17 -3.46 -8.12 -7.48
C GLY A 17 -2.50 -9.27 -7.81
N ASN A 18 -1.62 -9.07 -8.79
CA ASN A 18 -0.57 -10.05 -9.12
C ASN A 18 0.41 -10.25 -7.96
N GLN A 19 0.86 -9.16 -7.30
CA GLN A 19 1.78 -9.26 -6.18
C GLN A 19 1.15 -9.93 -4.96
N LEU A 20 -0.12 -9.67 -4.70
CA LEU A 20 -0.87 -10.37 -3.67
C LEU A 20 -0.91 -11.89 -3.94
N GLN A 21 -1.11 -12.28 -5.20
CA GLN A 21 -1.09 -13.69 -5.59
C GLN A 21 0.32 -14.29 -5.44
N SER A 22 1.37 -13.59 -5.87
CA SER A 22 2.76 -14.01 -5.67
C SER A 22 3.10 -14.18 -4.19
N ALA A 23 2.68 -13.26 -3.32
CA ALA A 23 2.87 -13.37 -1.87
C ALA A 23 2.23 -14.64 -1.30
N LYS A 24 1.00 -14.96 -1.73
CA LYS A 24 0.29 -16.20 -1.35
C LYS A 24 1.01 -17.44 -1.81
N ASP A 25 1.57 -17.42 -3.02
CA ASP A 25 2.28 -18.57 -3.58
C ASP A 25 3.63 -18.80 -2.91
N HIS A 26 4.37 -17.73 -2.59
CA HIS A 26 5.63 -17.80 -1.83
C HIS A 26 5.41 -18.35 -0.42
N LEU A 27 4.34 -17.94 0.26
CA LEU A 27 4.02 -18.38 1.63
C LEU A 27 3.82 -19.90 1.76
N LYS A 28 3.51 -20.60 0.65
CA LYS A 28 3.36 -22.07 0.63
C LYS A 28 4.68 -22.81 0.82
N SER A 29 5.82 -22.15 0.70
CA SER A 29 7.16 -22.75 0.82
C SER A 29 7.95 -22.11 1.95
N TYR A 30 8.50 -22.92 2.86
CA TYR A 30 9.20 -22.42 4.05
C TYR A 30 10.49 -21.64 3.74
N CYS A 31 11.09 -21.87 2.58
CA CYS A 31 12.31 -21.22 2.13
C CYS A 31 12.06 -19.94 1.31
N ARG A 32 10.82 -19.41 1.31
CA ARG A 32 10.41 -18.27 0.48
C ARG A 32 9.66 -17.20 1.27
N TYR A 33 9.95 -17.10 2.57
CA TYR A 33 9.26 -16.15 3.43
C TYR A 33 9.69 -14.71 3.15
N SER A 34 10.99 -14.49 2.86
CA SER A 34 11.49 -13.20 2.36
C SER A 34 10.73 -12.74 1.11
N GLU A 35 10.56 -13.62 0.12
CA GLU A 35 9.90 -13.27 -1.14
C GLU A 35 8.38 -13.09 -0.96
N SER A 36 7.78 -13.76 0.03
CA SER A 36 6.38 -13.50 0.40
C SER A 36 6.22 -12.10 0.99
N ILE A 37 7.18 -11.68 1.82
CA ILE A 37 7.23 -10.33 2.39
C ILE A 37 7.50 -9.30 1.30
N GLU A 38 8.46 -9.50 0.40
CA GLU A 38 8.76 -8.58 -0.72
C GLU A 38 7.53 -8.34 -1.60
N ALA A 39 6.85 -9.41 -2.01
CA ALA A 39 5.61 -9.31 -2.80
C ALA A 39 4.50 -8.60 -2.00
N SER A 40 4.40 -8.86 -0.70
CA SER A 40 3.45 -8.17 0.18
C SER A 40 3.77 -6.68 0.33
N GLN A 41 5.04 -6.31 0.44
CA GLN A 41 5.50 -4.91 0.52
C GLN A 41 5.12 -4.14 -0.74
N GLU A 42 5.39 -4.69 -1.92
CA GLU A 42 5.02 -4.06 -3.18
C GLU A 42 3.49 -3.94 -3.31
N CYS A 43 2.75 -4.96 -2.89
CA CYS A 43 1.29 -4.92 -2.84
C CYS A 43 0.77 -3.79 -1.94
N VAL A 44 1.28 -3.67 -0.70
CA VAL A 44 0.90 -2.61 0.25
C VAL A 44 1.25 -1.24 -0.31
N GLU A 45 2.50 -1.01 -0.73
CA GLU A 45 2.97 0.28 -1.23
C GLU A 45 2.12 0.75 -2.41
N LEU A 46 1.96 -0.12 -3.41
CA LEU A 46 1.31 0.24 -4.65
C LEU A 46 -0.22 0.37 -4.47
N SER A 47 -0.82 -0.37 -3.53
CA SER A 47 -2.22 -0.16 -3.10
C SER A 47 -2.42 1.24 -2.53
N VAL A 48 -1.58 1.63 -1.56
CA VAL A 48 -1.71 2.92 -0.87
C VAL A 48 -1.44 4.07 -1.84
N LYS A 49 -0.43 3.95 -2.69
CA LYS A 49 -0.17 4.93 -3.75
C LYS A 49 -1.34 5.05 -4.74
N SER A 50 -2.00 3.95 -5.08
CA SER A 50 -3.19 3.96 -5.91
C SER A 50 -4.36 4.70 -5.23
N ILE A 51 -4.58 4.46 -3.94
CA ILE A 51 -5.58 5.17 -3.13
C ILE A 51 -5.30 6.67 -3.11
N LEU A 52 -4.07 7.07 -2.78
CA LEU A 52 -3.67 8.47 -2.76
C LEU A 52 -3.87 9.13 -4.13
N SER A 53 -3.48 8.45 -5.21
CA SER A 53 -3.65 8.97 -6.56
C SER A 53 -5.11 9.05 -7.02
N LEU A 54 -5.98 8.12 -6.62
CA LEU A 54 -7.43 8.17 -6.90
C LEU A 54 -8.13 9.29 -6.13
N LEU A 55 -7.66 9.57 -4.90
CA LEU A 55 -8.15 10.67 -4.07
C LEU A 55 -7.48 12.00 -4.40
N ASP A 56 -6.62 12.04 -5.42
CA ASP A 56 -5.87 13.23 -5.83
C ASP A 56 -5.06 13.86 -4.68
N ILE A 57 -4.43 13.01 -3.88
CA ILE A 57 -3.49 13.41 -2.82
C ILE A 57 -2.08 13.33 -3.39
N GLU A 58 -1.34 14.43 -3.32
CA GLU A 58 0.07 14.47 -3.72
C GLU A 58 0.94 13.81 -2.66
N TYR A 59 1.95 13.05 -3.10
CA TYR A 59 2.90 12.38 -2.21
C TYR A 59 4.31 12.31 -2.84
N PRO A 60 5.37 12.32 -2.02
CA PRO A 60 6.73 12.08 -2.50
C PRO A 60 6.93 10.67 -3.06
N LEU A 61 7.70 10.55 -4.15
CA LEU A 61 8.06 9.28 -4.77
C LEU A 61 9.15 8.56 -3.97
N SER A 62 8.74 7.87 -2.91
CA SER A 62 9.59 7.03 -2.06
C SER A 62 8.85 5.76 -1.62
N HIS A 63 9.58 4.74 -1.15
CA HIS A 63 8.97 3.48 -0.65
C HIS A 63 8.20 3.67 0.66
N GLY A 64 8.64 4.63 1.48
CA GLY A 64 7.93 5.13 2.66
C GLY A 64 8.25 6.61 2.86
N TRP A 65 7.60 7.24 3.83
CA TRP A 65 7.67 8.67 4.07
C TRP A 65 8.21 8.97 5.45
N ASN A 66 9.22 9.85 5.50
CA ASN A 66 9.66 10.45 6.77
C ASN A 66 8.60 11.41 7.32
N ARG A 67 8.85 12.00 8.50
CA ARG A 67 7.89 12.89 9.18
C ARG A 67 7.46 14.08 8.33
N GLU A 68 8.38 14.71 7.61
CA GLU A 68 8.10 15.89 6.79
C GLU A 68 7.26 15.51 5.56
N GLN A 69 7.67 14.45 4.87
CA GLN A 69 6.96 13.89 3.72
C GLN A 69 5.54 13.44 4.09
N PHE A 70 5.39 12.79 5.25
CA PHE A 70 4.10 12.36 5.76
C PHE A 70 3.19 13.53 6.12
N SER A 71 3.76 14.64 6.63
CA SER A 71 2.99 15.82 6.99
C SER A 71 2.29 16.44 5.77
N ILE A 72 2.91 16.40 4.59
CA ILE A 72 2.32 16.86 3.32
C ILE A 72 1.06 16.07 2.97
N ILE A 73 1.10 14.74 3.15
CA ILE A 73 -0.04 13.84 2.90
C ILE A 73 -1.14 14.12 3.93
N ALA A 74 -0.79 14.19 5.21
CA ALA A 74 -1.72 14.39 6.31
C ALA A 74 -2.45 15.74 6.22
N GLU A 75 -1.74 16.81 5.84
CA GLU A 75 -2.30 18.15 5.70
C GLU A 75 -3.39 18.19 4.61
N GLN A 76 -3.16 17.53 3.47
CA GLN A 76 -4.17 17.43 2.40
C GLN A 76 -5.41 16.65 2.86
N ILE A 77 -5.22 15.54 3.56
CA ILE A 77 -6.32 14.73 4.12
C ILE A 77 -7.17 15.56 5.07
N GLN A 78 -6.54 16.31 5.98
CA GLN A 78 -7.23 17.14 6.97
C GLN A 78 -7.95 18.34 6.33
N LYS A 79 -7.26 19.13 5.50
CA LYS A 79 -7.84 20.32 4.86
C LYS A 79 -9.06 20.00 4.00
N ARG A 80 -9.05 18.84 3.34
CA ARG A 80 -10.13 18.39 2.45
C ARG A 80 -11.19 17.54 3.15
N GLN A 81 -11.04 17.27 4.45
CA GLN A 81 -11.96 16.44 5.23
C GLN A 81 -12.22 15.07 4.56
N LEU A 82 -11.15 14.45 4.05
CA LEU A 82 -11.28 13.25 3.23
C LEU A 82 -11.81 12.07 4.03
N LEU A 83 -11.47 11.97 5.32
CA LEU A 83 -11.92 10.86 6.17
C LEU A 83 -13.43 10.91 6.38
N GLU A 84 -13.99 12.10 6.59
CA GLU A 84 -15.43 12.34 6.72
C GLU A 84 -16.14 12.02 5.40
N LYS A 85 -15.60 12.50 4.28
CA LYS A 85 -16.16 12.26 2.94
C LYS A 85 -16.15 10.77 2.60
N ILE A 86 -15.05 10.05 2.84
CA ILE A 86 -14.94 8.60 2.61
C ILE A 86 -15.95 7.84 3.48
N THR A 87 -16.04 8.18 4.76
CA THR A 87 -16.99 7.56 5.70
C THR A 87 -18.43 7.78 5.26
N SER A 88 -18.79 8.99 4.83
CA SER A 88 -20.15 9.32 4.34
C SER A 88 -20.59 8.53 3.11
N GLN A 89 -19.63 8.01 2.34
CA GLN A 89 -19.86 7.21 1.13
C GLN A 89 -19.93 5.70 1.43
N ASN A 90 -19.88 5.30 2.70
CA ASN A 90 -19.87 3.90 3.16
C ASN A 90 -18.72 3.07 2.56
N LEU A 91 -17.56 3.71 2.36
CA LEU A 91 -16.35 3.04 1.87
C LEU A 91 -15.61 2.41 3.04
N TYR A 92 -16.06 1.23 3.44
CA TYR A 92 -15.62 0.55 4.65
C TYR A 92 -14.10 0.35 4.68
N HIS A 93 -13.53 -0.19 3.61
CA HIS A 93 -12.10 -0.50 3.57
C HIS A 93 -11.25 0.77 3.51
N SER A 94 -11.66 1.75 2.71
CA SER A 94 -10.94 3.00 2.50
C SER A 94 -11.07 3.97 3.68
N SER A 95 -12.10 3.83 4.52
CA SER A 95 -12.31 4.67 5.71
C SER A 95 -11.15 4.59 6.71
N HIS A 96 -10.38 3.50 6.65
CA HIS A 96 -9.18 3.30 7.46
C HIS A 96 -7.90 3.87 6.83
N LEU A 97 -8.00 4.89 5.97
CA LEU A 97 -6.85 5.52 5.29
C LEU A 97 -5.64 5.80 6.20
N PRO A 98 -5.77 6.32 7.44
CA PRO A 98 -4.63 6.51 8.34
C PRO A 98 -3.90 5.20 8.69
N ARG A 99 -4.64 4.11 8.85
CA ARG A 99 -4.08 2.77 9.09
C ARG A 99 -3.38 2.26 7.83
N LEU A 100 -3.94 2.44 6.65
CA LEU A 100 -3.31 2.03 5.40
C LEU A 100 -1.97 2.77 5.18
N LEU A 101 -1.93 4.07 5.48
CA LEU A 101 -0.71 4.86 5.47
C LEU A 101 0.34 4.37 6.48
N LEU A 102 -0.09 4.00 7.69
CA LEU A 102 0.77 3.37 8.70
C LEU A 102 1.37 2.07 8.15
N LEU A 103 0.58 1.21 7.52
CA LEU A 103 1.04 -0.07 6.98
C LEU A 103 2.06 0.11 5.86
N ALA A 104 1.86 1.07 4.95
CA ALA A 104 2.85 1.40 3.92
C ALA A 104 4.19 1.83 4.52
N ASN A 105 4.18 2.75 5.49
CA ASN A 105 5.39 3.20 6.15
C ASN A 105 6.06 2.10 6.99
N PHE A 106 5.27 1.27 7.67
CA PHE A 106 5.77 0.16 8.48
C PHE A 106 6.53 -0.85 7.62
N TRP A 107 5.93 -1.30 6.51
CA TRP A 107 6.53 -2.31 5.65
C TRP A 107 7.68 -1.78 4.80
N ALA A 108 7.69 -0.48 4.48
CA ALA A 108 8.79 0.17 3.79
C ALA A 108 10.13 0.08 4.55
N TYR A 109 10.10 0.02 5.88
CA TYR A 109 11.31 -0.12 6.70
C TYR A 109 12.08 -1.42 6.40
N PHE A 110 11.35 -2.47 6.01
CA PHE A 110 11.91 -3.79 5.73
C PHE A 110 12.26 -3.99 4.25
N TYR A 111 12.18 -2.97 3.39
CA TYR A 111 12.38 -3.12 1.94
C TYR A 111 13.75 -3.71 1.57
N LEU A 112 14.83 -3.12 2.10
CA LEU A 112 16.19 -3.65 1.86
C LEU A 112 16.45 -4.96 2.63
N PRO A 113 16.09 -5.07 3.93
CA PRO A 113 16.25 -6.33 4.66
C PRO A 113 15.55 -7.53 4.01
N ALA A 114 14.34 -7.37 3.49
CA ALA A 114 13.58 -8.45 2.84
C ALA A 114 14.24 -8.93 1.54
N LYS A 115 14.99 -8.06 0.86
CA LYS A 115 15.62 -8.37 -0.43
C LYS A 115 17.06 -8.85 -0.31
N TYR A 116 17.82 -8.27 0.61
CA TYR A 116 19.27 -8.47 0.69
C TYR A 116 19.74 -9.06 2.02
N GLY A 117 18.87 -9.10 3.04
CA GLY A 117 19.29 -9.41 4.40
C GLY A 117 20.11 -8.27 5.02
N PHE A 118 21.01 -8.63 5.94
CA PHE A 118 21.96 -7.70 6.54
C PHE A 118 23.35 -7.91 5.92
N GLU A 119 23.61 -7.19 4.84
CA GLU A 119 24.88 -7.25 4.10
C GLU A 119 26.07 -6.75 4.93
N ALA A 120 25.82 -5.90 5.94
CA ALA A 120 26.85 -5.38 6.83
C ALA A 120 27.57 -6.53 7.56
N GLY A 121 28.83 -6.77 7.19
CA GLY A 121 29.62 -7.87 7.74
C GLY A 121 29.12 -9.26 7.33
N TYR A 122 28.29 -9.37 6.28
CA TYR A 122 27.67 -10.62 5.83
C TYR A 122 26.87 -11.31 6.94
N LEU A 123 26.17 -10.53 7.77
CA LEU A 123 25.58 -10.99 9.02
C LEU A 123 24.44 -12.01 8.82
N ALA A 124 23.56 -11.79 7.86
CA ALA A 124 22.38 -12.62 7.62
C ALA A 124 21.85 -12.45 6.20
N SER A 125 21.37 -13.53 5.58
CA SER A 125 20.57 -13.46 4.36
C SER A 125 19.13 -13.04 4.67
N ALA A 126 18.36 -12.60 3.67
CA ALA A 126 16.96 -12.25 3.87
C ALA A 126 16.13 -13.41 4.47
N GLN A 127 16.43 -14.64 4.04
CA GLN A 127 15.73 -15.84 4.51
C GLN A 127 16.02 -16.17 5.99
N ASP A 128 17.12 -15.65 6.55
CA ASP A 128 17.46 -15.82 7.97
C ASP A 128 16.70 -14.82 8.87
N LEU A 129 16.20 -13.72 8.30
CA LEU A 129 15.61 -12.61 9.06
C LEU A 129 14.13 -12.77 9.36
N PHE A 130 13.40 -13.55 8.55
CA PHE A 130 11.95 -13.62 8.60
C PHE A 130 11.45 -15.04 8.74
N THR A 131 10.45 -15.20 9.59
CA THR A 131 9.76 -16.47 9.75
C THR A 131 8.41 -16.44 9.04
N LYS A 132 7.68 -17.56 9.14
CA LYS A 132 6.31 -17.67 8.63
C LYS A 132 5.40 -16.60 9.23
N GLN A 133 5.59 -16.24 10.49
CA GLN A 133 4.74 -15.29 11.22
C GLN A 133 4.82 -13.89 10.59
N GLU A 134 6.02 -13.38 10.30
CA GLU A 134 6.16 -12.08 9.64
C GLU A 134 5.60 -12.12 8.21
N ALA A 135 5.78 -13.23 7.49
CA ALA A 135 5.24 -13.39 6.14
C ALA A 135 3.69 -13.45 6.12
N GLU A 136 3.08 -14.17 7.06
CA GLU A 136 1.62 -14.21 7.25
C GLU A 136 1.06 -12.82 7.59
N LEU A 137 1.75 -12.08 8.47
CA LEU A 137 1.36 -10.72 8.82
C LEU A 137 1.48 -9.75 7.63
N ALA A 138 2.56 -9.85 6.85
CA ALA A 138 2.75 -9.06 5.63
C ALA A 138 1.64 -9.31 4.63
N LEU A 139 1.32 -10.58 4.38
CA LEU A 139 0.23 -10.97 3.49
C LEU A 139 -1.12 -10.45 3.98
N HIS A 140 -1.41 -10.55 5.28
CA HIS A 140 -2.65 -10.03 5.85
C HIS A 140 -2.81 -8.52 5.63
N HIS A 141 -1.75 -7.75 5.89
CA HIS A 141 -1.74 -6.30 5.65
C HIS A 141 -1.84 -5.95 4.14
N ALA A 142 -1.25 -6.77 3.26
CA ALA A 142 -1.38 -6.64 1.82
C ALA A 142 -2.82 -6.85 1.35
N GLU A 143 -3.54 -7.85 1.90
CA GLU A 143 -4.97 -8.05 1.61
C GLU A 143 -5.82 -6.86 2.05
N GLU A 144 -5.54 -6.29 3.23
CA GLU A 144 -6.23 -5.10 3.74
C GLU A 144 -6.09 -3.92 2.76
N CYS A 145 -4.86 -3.62 2.33
CA CYS A 145 -4.57 -2.51 1.42
C CYS A 145 -5.16 -2.74 0.02
N TYR A 146 -5.06 -3.97 -0.51
CA TYR A 146 -5.63 -4.31 -1.81
C TYR A 146 -7.15 -4.15 -1.85
N ARG A 147 -7.86 -4.56 -0.78
CA ARG A 147 -9.32 -4.40 -0.69
C ARG A 147 -9.72 -2.93 -0.71
N ALA A 148 -9.00 -2.06 0.01
CA ALA A 148 -9.24 -0.62 -0.01
C ALA A 148 -8.97 0.00 -1.39
N ALA A 149 -7.86 -0.35 -2.04
CA ALA A 149 -7.56 0.14 -3.38
C ALA A 149 -8.62 -0.32 -4.40
N SER A 150 -9.05 -1.58 -4.30
CA SER A 150 -10.10 -2.15 -5.15
C SER A 150 -11.46 -1.49 -4.92
N GLU A 151 -11.81 -1.16 -3.68
CA GLU A 151 -13.05 -0.45 -3.34
C GLU A 151 -13.13 0.90 -4.08
N LEU A 152 -12.05 1.69 -4.07
CA LEU A 152 -12.00 2.97 -4.79
C LEU A 152 -11.96 2.80 -6.31
N ARG A 153 -11.33 1.73 -6.83
CA ARG A 153 -11.22 1.47 -8.28
C ARG A 153 -12.58 1.48 -8.97
N TYR A 154 -13.59 0.91 -8.34
CA TYR A 154 -14.92 0.73 -8.91
C TYR A 154 -15.87 1.93 -8.70
N LEU A 155 -15.40 3.01 -8.09
CA LEU A 155 -16.18 4.23 -7.99
C LEU A 155 -16.27 4.96 -9.32
N SER A 156 -17.45 5.55 -9.58
CA SER A 156 -17.65 6.45 -10.71
C SER A 156 -16.79 7.70 -10.55
N GLU A 157 -16.49 8.36 -11.67
CA GLU A 157 -15.74 9.62 -11.65
C GLU A 157 -16.43 10.68 -10.81
N ASP A 158 -17.77 10.74 -10.84
CA ASP A 158 -18.55 11.68 -10.03
C ASP A 158 -18.40 11.42 -8.52
N LYS A 159 -18.42 10.14 -8.10
CA LYS A 159 -18.22 9.78 -6.69
C LYS A 159 -16.81 10.10 -6.23
N LEU A 160 -15.79 9.76 -7.03
CA LEU A 160 -14.40 10.10 -6.73
C LEU A 160 -14.21 11.61 -6.67
N SER A 161 -14.83 12.36 -7.57
CA SER A 161 -14.78 13.83 -7.57
C SER A 161 -15.46 14.41 -6.32
N THR A 162 -16.59 13.85 -5.90
CA THR A 162 -17.27 14.27 -4.66
C THR A 162 -16.39 14.09 -3.42
N ILE A 163 -15.60 13.02 -3.37
CA ILE A 163 -14.69 12.76 -2.25
C ILE A 163 -13.44 13.66 -2.35
N SER A 164 -12.89 13.82 -3.55
CA SER A 164 -11.61 14.52 -3.77
C SER A 164 -11.76 16.04 -3.90
N CYS A 165 -12.91 16.60 -4.25
CA CYS A 165 -13.08 18.06 -4.29
C CYS A 165 -12.89 18.69 -2.91
N ASN A 166 -12.45 19.95 -2.87
CA ASN A 166 -12.36 20.77 -1.66
C ASN A 166 -13.76 21.02 -1.09
#